data_AF-A0A398BBK0-F1
#
_entry.id   AF-A0A398BBK0-F1
#
_cell.length_a   1.000
_cell.length_b   1.000
_cell.length_c   1.000
_cell.angle_alpha   90.00
_cell.angle_beta   90.00
_cell.angle_gamma   90.00
#
_symmetry.space_group_name_H-M   'P 1'
#
loop_
_entity.id
_entity.type
_entity.pdbx_description
1 polymer ?
#
loop_
_entity_poly.entity_id
_entity_poly.type
_entity_poly.pdbx_seq_one_letter_code
_entity_poly.pdbx_strand_id
1 'polypeptide(L)'
;MEHVKAFVIKGVMSFIILYFVLGLGFHAGFGDLLLITLLLGLLSYIAGDLMILPKTSNLTATASDFILSFFMIWGLGLILFDYTDSLMAGSLFAAFLIAMGEWFFHSYMADKVLRINRKI
;
A
#
# COMPACT_ATOMS: atom_id res chain seq x y z
N MET A 1 -17.25 -12.63 4.17
CA MET A 1 -16.71 -11.58 5.07
C MET A 1 -15.18 -11.50 5.06
N GLU A 2 -14.45 -12.46 4.48
CA GLU A 2 -12.98 -12.49 4.55
C GLU A 2 -12.29 -11.36 3.77
N HIS A 3 -12.86 -10.95 2.63
CA HIS A 3 -12.37 -9.81 1.84
C HIS A 3 -12.43 -8.48 2.60
N VAL A 4 -13.50 -8.23 3.35
CA VAL A 4 -13.64 -7.01 4.17
C VAL A 4 -12.58 -6.98 5.26
N LYS A 5 -12.36 -8.10 5.95
CA LYS A 5 -11.32 -8.21 6.98
C LYS A 5 -9.93 -7.98 6.38
N ALA A 6 -9.65 -8.56 5.21
CA ALA A 6 -8.38 -8.37 4.52
C ALA A 6 -8.15 -6.91 4.12
N PHE A 7 -9.18 -6.26 3.57
CA PHE A 7 -9.13 -4.85 3.22
C PHE A 7 -8.84 -3.94 4.42
N VAL A 8 -9.49 -4.21 5.57
CA VAL A 8 -9.23 -3.44 6.81
C VAL A 8 -7.81 -3.65 7.32
N ILE A 9 -7.30 -4.88 7.32
CA ILE A 9 -5.91 -5.16 7.77
C ILE A 9 -4.91 -4.39 6.90
N LYS A 10 -5.07 -4.46 5.57
CA LYS A 10 -4.23 -3.74 4.60
C LYS A 10 -4.32 -2.23 4.81
N GLY A 11 -5.54 -1.70 4.90
CA GLY A 11 -5.78 -0.27 5.12
C GLY A 11 -5.13 0.25 6.41
N VAL A 12 -5.29 -0.47 7.54
CA VAL A 12 -4.69 -0.08 8.82
C VAL A 12 -3.16 -0.12 8.75
N MET A 13 -2.59 -1.17 8.16
CA MET A 13 -1.15 -1.29 7.98
C MET A 13 -0.59 -0.12 7.16
N SER A 14 -1.17 0.13 5.98
CA SER A 14 -0.74 1.22 5.11
C SER A 14 -0.95 2.59 5.76
N PHE A 15 -2.06 2.79 6.48
CA PHE A 15 -2.32 4.04 7.19
C PHE A 15 -1.25 4.33 8.24
N ILE A 16 -0.90 3.34 9.05
CA ILE A 16 0.13 3.49 10.09
C ILE A 16 1.46 3.90 9.44
N ILE A 17 1.87 3.22 8.37
CA ILE A 17 3.12 3.53 7.67
C ILE A 17 3.08 4.96 7.09
N LEU A 18 1.99 5.32 6.40
CA LEU A 18 1.83 6.65 5.83
C LEU A 18 1.79 7.73 6.90
N TYR A 19 1.17 7.48 8.05
CA TYR A 19 1.15 8.41 9.16
C TYR A 19 2.54 8.66 9.74
N PHE A 20 3.34 7.60 9.92
CA PHE A 20 4.72 7.75 10.41
C PHE A 20 5.62 8.46 9.41
N VAL A 21 5.50 8.18 8.11
CA VAL A 21 6.40 8.77 7.11
C VAL A 21 5.94 10.17 6.69
N LEU A 22 4.68 10.32 6.28
CA LEU A 22 4.15 11.55 5.70
C LEU A 22 3.52 12.46 6.76
N GLY A 23 2.83 11.90 7.76
CA GLY A 23 2.26 12.68 8.86
C GLY A 23 3.34 13.36 9.70
N LEU A 24 4.34 12.59 10.16
CA LEU A 24 5.44 13.15 10.95
C LEU A 24 6.51 13.85 10.10
N GLY A 25 6.79 13.34 8.91
CA GLY A 25 7.88 13.86 8.06
C GLY A 25 7.50 15.07 7.20
N PHE A 26 6.24 15.16 6.77
CA PHE A 26 5.76 16.19 5.84
C PHE A 26 4.62 17.02 6.42
N HIS A 27 4.26 16.81 7.68
CA HIS A 27 3.12 17.44 8.35
C HIS A 27 1.80 17.27 7.58
N ALA A 28 1.66 16.14 6.88
CA ALA A 28 0.48 15.85 6.09
C ALA A 28 -0.78 15.81 6.97
N GLY A 29 -1.86 16.43 6.48
CA GLY A 29 -3.14 16.46 7.17
C GLY A 29 -3.70 15.04 7.34
N PHE A 30 -4.39 14.80 8.46
CA PHE A 30 -5.03 13.51 8.72
C PHE A 30 -6.03 13.12 7.62
N GLY A 31 -6.77 14.10 7.08
CA GLY A 31 -7.70 13.90 5.96
C GLY A 31 -6.99 13.44 4.69
N ASP A 32 -5.84 14.04 4.37
CA ASP A 32 -5.06 13.69 3.19
C ASP A 32 -4.47 12.29 3.31
N LEU A 33 -3.96 11.93 4.50
CA LEU A 33 -3.45 10.59 4.78
C LEU A 33 -4.54 9.53 4.66
N LEU A 34 -5.75 9.80 5.16
CA LEU A 34 -6.89 8.91 4.99
C LEU A 34 -7.27 8.75 3.52
N LEU A 35 -7.29 9.83 2.75
CA LEU A 35 -7.60 9.80 1.33
C LEU A 35 -6.58 8.96 0.55
N ILE A 36 -5.28 9.22 0.77
CA ILE A 36 -4.19 8.46 0.13
C ILE A 36 -4.32 6.98 0.50
N THR A 37 -4.54 6.66 1.78
CA THR A 37 -4.69 5.28 2.25
C THR A 37 -5.87 4.59 1.58
N LEU A 38 -7.03 5.25 1.48
CA LEU A 38 -8.23 4.67 0.89
C LEU A 38 -8.02 4.37 -0.60
N LEU A 39 -7.49 5.34 -1.36
CA LEU A 39 -7.23 5.18 -2.77
C LEU A 39 -6.15 4.13 -3.04
N LEU A 40 -5.07 4.15 -2.26
CA LEU A 40 -4.00 3.16 -2.35
C LEU A 40 -4.50 1.76 -2.01
N GLY A 41 -5.20 1.63 -0.88
CA GLY A 41 -5.78 0.37 -0.45
C GLY A 41 -6.73 -0.20 -1.50
N LEU A 42 -7.60 0.62 -2.11
CA LEU A 42 -8.51 0.18 -3.15
C LEU A 42 -7.78 -0.31 -4.40
N LEU A 43 -6.87 0.51 -4.94
CA LEU A 43 -6.17 0.18 -6.18
C LEU A 43 -5.22 -0.99 -6.02
N SER A 44 -4.46 -1.04 -4.93
CA SER A 44 -3.54 -2.13 -4.65
C SER A 44 -4.28 -3.44 -4.31
N TYR A 45 -5.45 -3.35 -3.67
CA TYR A 45 -6.28 -4.54 -3.45
C TYR A 45 -6.76 -5.16 -4.77
N ILE A 46 -7.20 -4.33 -5.70
CA ILE A 46 -7.67 -4.82 -7.01
C ILE A 46 -6.47 -5.31 -7.83
N ALA A 47 -5.45 -4.46 -8.02
CA ALA A 47 -4.33 -4.75 -8.91
C ALA A 47 -3.38 -5.81 -8.34
N GLY A 48 -2.87 -5.60 -7.12
CA GLY A 48 -1.94 -6.52 -6.46
C GLY A 48 -2.62 -7.80 -6.02
N ASP A 49 -3.55 -7.69 -5.08
CA ASP A 49 -4.09 -8.86 -4.35
C ASP A 49 -5.02 -9.74 -5.19
N LEU A 50 -5.89 -9.14 -6.01
CA LEU A 50 -6.90 -9.89 -6.76
C LEU A 50 -6.47 -10.25 -8.18
N MET A 51 -5.62 -9.45 -8.84
CA MET A 51 -5.23 -9.68 -10.23
C MET A 51 -3.84 -10.31 -10.36
N ILE A 52 -2.83 -9.78 -9.66
CA ILE A 52 -1.43 -10.19 -9.82
C ILE A 52 -1.11 -11.41 -8.95
N LEU A 53 -1.45 -11.37 -7.66
CA LEU A 53 -1.14 -12.43 -6.70
C LEU A 53 -1.62 -13.84 -7.14
N PRO A 54 -2.86 -14.03 -7.67
CA PRO A 54 -3.32 -15.37 -8.05
C PRO A 54 -2.63 -15.97 -9.26
N LYS A 55 -1.96 -15.13 -10.06
CA LYS A 55 -1.35 -15.52 -11.33
C LYS A 55 0.18 -15.61 -11.24
N THR A 56 0.77 -15.13 -10.15
CA THR A 56 2.21 -14.91 -10.03
C THR A 56 2.77 -15.40 -8.67
N SER A 57 3.75 -14.70 -8.10
CA SER A 57 4.36 -14.97 -6.80
C SER A 57 4.23 -13.77 -5.86
N ASN A 58 4.55 -13.99 -4.57
CA ASN A 58 4.57 -12.90 -3.58
C ASN A 58 5.54 -11.79 -3.99
N LEU A 59 6.70 -12.16 -4.56
CA LEU A 59 7.69 -11.19 -5.02
C LEU A 59 7.14 -10.30 -6.13
N THR A 60 6.45 -10.87 -7.14
CA THR A 60 5.90 -10.10 -8.25
C THR A 60 4.76 -9.19 -7.79
N ALA A 61 3.87 -9.67 -6.91
CA ALA A 61 2.81 -8.86 -6.34
C ALA A 61 3.39 -7.69 -5.51
N THR A 62 4.34 -7.99 -4.63
CA THR A 62 5.00 -6.97 -3.79
C THR A 62 5.76 -5.92 -4.62
N ALA A 63 6.46 -6.33 -5.69
CA ALA A 63 7.14 -5.39 -6.58
C ALA A 63 6.13 -4.49 -7.32
N SER A 64 4.98 -5.04 -7.69
CA SER A 64 3.92 -4.28 -8.35
C SER A 64 3.28 -3.27 -7.39
N ASP A 65 3.01 -3.68 -6.16
CA ASP A 65 2.46 -2.79 -5.15
C ASP A 65 3.47 -1.73 -4.67
N PHE A 66 4.76 -2.04 -4.65
CA PHE A 66 5.81 -1.03 -4.42
C PHE A 66 5.74 0.10 -5.46
N ILE A 67 5.70 -0.27 -6.75
CA ILE A 67 5.61 0.70 -7.85
C ILE A 67 4.31 1.50 -7.75
N LEU A 68 3.17 0.82 -7.55
CA LEU A 68 1.87 1.46 -7.43
C LEU A 68 1.84 2.43 -6.24
N SER A 69 2.32 1.99 -5.07
CA SER A 69 2.41 2.79 -3.86
C SER A 69 3.27 4.03 -4.06
N PHE A 70 4.44 3.89 -4.68
CA PHE A 70 5.33 5.02 -4.94
C PHE A 70 4.64 6.09 -5.78
N PHE A 71 4.09 5.72 -6.95
CA PHE A 71 3.46 6.68 -7.85
C PHE A 71 2.19 7.29 -7.27
N MET A 72 1.41 6.50 -6.52
CA MET A 72 0.21 6.98 -5.84
C MET A 72 0.54 8.00 -4.75
N ILE A 73 1.47 7.66 -3.86
CA ILE A 73 1.86 8.54 -2.74
C ILE A 73 2.52 9.81 -3.27
N TRP A 74 3.43 9.67 -4.23
CA TRP A 74 4.11 10.82 -4.82
C TRP A 74 3.13 11.72 -5.59
N GLY A 75 2.32 11.15 -6.47
CA GLY A 75 1.37 11.89 -7.29
C GLY A 75 0.28 12.59 -6.46
N LEU A 76 -0.30 11.90 -5.48
CA LEU A 76 -1.29 12.50 -4.57
C LEU A 76 -0.64 13.51 -3.64
N GLY A 77 0.57 13.23 -3.13
CA GLY A 77 1.30 14.17 -2.28
C GLY A 77 1.62 15.50 -2.98
N LEU A 78 1.94 15.47 -4.27
CA LEU A 78 2.15 16.69 -5.07
C LEU A 78 0.89 17.56 -5.20
N ILE A 79 -0.30 16.95 -5.05
CA ILE A 79 -1.60 17.63 -5.16
C ILE A 79 -2.08 18.12 -3.79
N LEU A 80 -1.81 17.32 -2.74
CA LEU A 80 -2.40 17.52 -1.42
C LEU A 80 -1.50 18.27 -0.44
N PHE A 81 -0.18 18.27 -0.63
CA PHE A 81 0.75 18.84 0.35
C PHE A 81 1.33 20.17 -0.12
N ASP A 82 1.36 21.15 0.79
CA ASP A 82 1.97 22.46 0.53
C ASP A 82 3.51 22.38 0.46
N TYR A 83 4.11 21.47 1.23
CA TYR A 83 5.56 21.25 1.27
C TYR A 83 5.92 19.95 0.56
N THR A 84 6.57 20.07 -0.60
CA THR A 84 6.93 18.92 -1.45
C THR A 84 8.44 18.70 -1.56
N ASP A 85 9.23 19.45 -0.80
CA ASP A 85 10.68 19.26 -0.72
C ASP A 85 10.99 17.84 -0.23
N SER A 86 11.81 17.11 -0.98
CA SER A 86 12.13 15.70 -0.72
C SER A 86 10.93 14.73 -0.75
N LEU A 87 9.75 15.15 -1.22
CA LEU A 87 8.56 14.30 -1.28
C LEU A 87 8.82 13.01 -2.07
N MET A 88 9.57 13.08 -3.17
CA MET A 88 9.96 11.90 -3.95
C MET A 88 10.72 10.87 -3.11
N ALA A 89 11.64 11.32 -2.24
CA ALA A 89 12.37 10.41 -1.36
C ALA A 89 11.47 9.86 -0.25
N GLY A 90 10.59 10.71 0.31
CA GLY A 90 9.61 10.31 1.32
C GLY A 90 8.60 9.28 0.80
N SER A 91 8.09 9.48 -0.42
CA SER A 91 7.16 8.56 -1.08
C SER A 91 7.83 7.24 -1.45
N LEU A 92 9.10 7.27 -1.88
CA LEU A 92 9.88 6.05 -2.14
C LEU A 92 10.09 5.24 -0.85
N PHE A 93 10.42 5.93 0.25
CA PHE A 93 10.60 5.30 1.55
C PHE A 93 9.29 4.72 2.11
N ALA A 94 8.18 5.47 2.00
CA ALA A 94 6.86 4.98 2.39
C ALA A 94 6.44 3.76 1.57
N ALA A 95 6.62 3.80 0.24
CA ALA A 95 6.32 2.68 -0.65
C ALA A 95 7.15 1.43 -0.30
N PHE A 96 8.42 1.60 0.05
CA PHE A 96 9.29 0.50 0.47
C PHE A 96 8.75 -0.17 1.75
N LEU A 97 8.39 0.62 2.76
CA LEU A 97 7.82 0.10 4.00
C LEU A 97 6.47 -0.59 3.78
N ILE A 98 5.62 -0.04 2.91
CA ILE A 98 4.32 -0.65 2.54
C ILE A 98 4.56 -2.00 1.87
N ALA A 99 5.45 -2.05 0.88
CA ALA A 99 5.79 -3.30 0.18
C ALA A 99 6.33 -4.37 1.14
N MET A 100 7.15 -3.99 2.13
CA MET A 100 7.60 -4.92 3.18
C MET A 100 6.43 -5.49 3.99
N GLY A 101 5.45 -4.66 4.36
CA GLY A 101 4.24 -5.11 5.03
C GLY A 101 3.37 -6.01 4.13
N GLU A 102 3.26 -5.66 2.86
CA GLU A 102 2.44 -6.38 1.88
C GLU A 102 2.96 -7.78 1.56
N TRP A 103 4.28 -8.01 1.66
CA TRP A 103 4.82 -9.36 1.54
C TRP A 103 4.16 -10.35 2.52
N PHE A 104 3.97 -9.93 3.77
CA PHE A 104 3.28 -10.74 4.79
C PHE A 104 1.77 -10.79 4.54
N PHE A 105 1.19 -9.67 4.07
CA PHE A 105 -0.23 -9.60 3.73
C PHE A 105 -0.60 -10.54 2.58
N HIS A 106 0.18 -10.60 1.51
CA HIS A 106 0.00 -11.53 0.40
C HIS A 106 -0.03 -12.98 0.89
N SER A 107 0.79 -13.28 1.90
CA SER A 107 0.81 -14.59 2.51
C SER A 107 -0.53 -14.92 3.20
N TYR A 108 -1.03 -14.00 4.01
CA TYR A 108 -2.36 -14.09 4.60
C TYR A 108 -3.48 -14.17 3.54
N MET A 109 -3.39 -13.37 2.47
CA MET A 109 -4.41 -13.26 1.43
C MET A 109 -4.55 -14.57 0.64
N ALA A 110 -3.44 -15.17 0.23
CA ALA A 110 -3.45 -16.44 -0.50
C ALA A 110 -3.93 -17.61 0.37
N ASP A 111 -3.58 -17.65 1.66
CA ASP A 111 -3.89 -18.79 2.53
C ASP A 111 -5.31 -18.72 3.13
N LYS A 112 -5.76 -17.52 3.54
CA LYS A 112 -7.01 -17.34 4.26
C LYS A 112 -8.16 -16.86 3.39
N VAL A 113 -7.90 -16.06 2.36
CA VAL A 113 -8.97 -15.43 1.57
C VAL A 113 -9.15 -16.12 0.23
N LEU A 114 -8.08 -16.29 -0.56
CA LEU A 114 -8.16 -16.85 -1.91
C LEU A 114 -8.05 -18.38 -1.93
N ARG A 115 -7.40 -18.97 -0.92
CA ARG A 115 -7.16 -20.42 -0.79
C ARG A 115 -6.46 -21.01 -2.02
N ILE A 116 -5.40 -20.34 -2.46
CA ILE A 116 -4.61 -20.73 -3.65
C ILE A 116 -3.23 -21.24 -3.26
N ASN A 117 -2.68 -22.14 -4.07
CA ASN A 117 -1.29 -22.58 -3.91
C ASN A 117 -0.35 -21.58 -4.62
N ARG A 118 0.15 -20.60 -3.87
CA ARG A 118 1.03 -19.54 -4.39
C ARG A 118 2.46 -20.04 -4.60
N LYS A 119 3.14 -19.50 -5.62
CA LYS A 119 4.60 -19.63 -5.74
C LYS A 119 5.23 -18.60 -4.81
N ILE A 120 6.21 -19.03 -4.00
CA ILE A 120 6.93 -18.16 -3.05
C ILE A 120 7.64 -17.05 -3.83
#